data_AF-A0A0W1QQB7-F1
#
_entry.id   AF-A0A0W1QQB7-F1
#
_cell.length_a   1.000
_cell.length_b   1.000
_cell.length_c   1.000
_cell.angle_alpha   90.00
_cell.angle_beta   90.00
_cell.angle_gamma   90.00
#
_symmetry.space_group_name_H-M   'P 1'
#
loop_
_entity.id
_entity.type
_entity.pdbx_description
1 polymer ?
#
loop_
_entity_poly.entity_id
_entity_poly.type
_entity_poly.pdbx_seq_one_letter_code
_entity_poly.pdbx_strand_id
1 'polypeptide(L)'
;MTLYVRHLAWLNTAPKPDERSQRAQTQADAPRVSRAARMKRDGLPIRMPPNPMPHVVERLMEIGLTEPAGMGIGPISWRSIADWQQATGIELSRWEVRLLRQLSVEYVAEQHRAESETCPPPWRAEVTQREREIGEQQLRMVLG
;
A
#
# COMPACT_ATOMS: atom_id res chain seq x y z
N MET A 1 7.65 -11.88 -2.53
CA MET A 1 7.08 -11.26 -1.32
C MET A 1 7.21 -9.74 -1.31
N THR A 2 8.37 -9.15 -1.61
CA THR A 2 8.53 -7.67 -1.70
C THR A 2 7.50 -7.00 -2.61
N LEU A 3 7.24 -7.59 -3.78
CA LEU A 3 6.20 -7.09 -4.70
C LEU A 3 4.81 -7.01 -4.05
N TYR A 4 4.48 -7.97 -3.19
CA TYR A 4 3.20 -8.00 -2.46
C TYR A 4 3.06 -6.83 -1.50
N VAL A 5 4.05 -6.64 -0.62
CA VAL A 5 3.99 -5.57 0.38
C VAL A 5 4.08 -4.18 -0.26
N ARG A 6 4.82 -4.04 -1.36
CA ARG A 6 4.83 -2.80 -2.15
C ARG A 6 3.46 -2.54 -2.78
N HIS A 7 2.84 -3.55 -3.40
CA HIS A 7 1.51 -3.37 -3.97
C HIS A 7 0.46 -3.05 -2.88
N LEU A 8 0.55 -3.70 -1.72
CA LEU A 8 -0.29 -3.40 -0.55
C LEU A 8 -0.12 -1.95 -0.08
N ALA A 9 1.13 -1.46 0.03
CA ALA A 9 1.42 -0.07 0.38
C ALA A 9 0.80 0.90 -0.64
N TRP A 10 1.00 0.65 -1.94
CA TRP A 10 0.44 1.48 -3.01
C TRP A 10 -1.09 1.58 -2.94
N LEU A 11 -1.76 0.46 -2.64
CA LEU A 11 -3.21 0.39 -2.44
C LEU A 11 -3.69 1.18 -1.22
N ASN A 12 -2.94 1.11 -0.12
CA ASN A 12 -3.28 1.76 1.16
C ASN A 12 -2.95 3.25 1.20
N THR A 13 -2.01 3.73 0.38
CA THR A 13 -1.67 5.15 0.31
C THR A 13 -2.77 5.97 -0.36
N ALA A 14 -3.14 7.08 0.27
CA ALA A 14 -3.96 8.12 -0.34
C ALA A 14 -3.06 9.08 -1.14
N PRO A 15 -3.17 9.13 -2.47
CA PRO A 15 -2.32 9.99 -3.29
C PRO A 15 -2.56 11.47 -3.02
N LYS A 16 -1.48 12.25 -3.10
CA LYS A 16 -1.43 13.69 -3.08
C LYS A 16 -1.44 14.19 -4.53
N PRO A 17 -2.34 15.12 -4.90
CA PRO A 17 -2.27 15.77 -6.19
C PRO A 17 -0.98 16.57 -6.31
N ASP A 18 -0.51 16.79 -7.54
CA ASP A 18 0.63 17.68 -7.80
C ASP A 18 0.32 19.08 -7.25
N GLU A 19 1.20 19.61 -6.39
CA GLU A 19 1.08 20.92 -5.74
C GLU A 19 0.87 22.07 -6.75
N ARG A 20 1.38 21.91 -7.98
CA ARG A 20 1.24 22.91 -9.05
C ARG A 20 -0.10 22.84 -9.78
N SER A 21 -0.87 21.77 -9.57
CA SER A 21 -2.16 21.60 -10.24
C SER A 21 -3.25 22.48 -9.61
N GLN A 22 -4.20 22.97 -10.43
CA GLN A 22 -5.37 23.69 -9.92
C GLN A 22 -6.14 22.84 -8.90
N ARG A 23 -6.18 21.52 -9.12
CA ARG A 23 -6.83 20.57 -8.21
C ARG A 23 -6.25 20.61 -6.80
N ALA A 24 -4.93 20.68 -6.66
CA ALA A 24 -4.29 20.79 -5.34
C ALA A 24 -4.69 22.08 -4.62
N GLN A 25 -4.92 23.18 -5.36
CA GLN A 25 -5.34 24.47 -4.80
C GLN A 25 -6.83 24.45 -4.40
N THR A 26 -7.69 23.83 -5.22
CA THR A 26 -9.15 23.82 -4.99
C THR A 26 -9.61 22.73 -4.01
N GLN A 27 -8.86 21.62 -3.90
CA GLN A 27 -9.25 20.44 -3.10
C GLN A 27 -8.31 20.21 -1.91
N ALA A 28 -7.67 21.26 -1.37
CA ALA A 28 -6.74 21.16 -0.26
C ALA A 28 -7.36 20.48 0.98
N ASP A 29 -8.64 20.75 1.27
CA ASP A 29 -9.36 20.27 2.45
C ASP A 29 -10.21 19.01 2.20
N ALA A 30 -10.21 18.46 0.98
CA ALA A 30 -11.02 17.29 0.68
C ALA A 30 -10.45 16.02 1.36
N PRO A 31 -11.30 15.13 1.91
CA PRO A 31 -10.84 13.89 2.54
C PRO A 31 -10.11 13.02 1.50
N ARG A 32 -8.85 12.69 1.79
CA ARG A 32 -8.01 11.89 0.90
C ARG A 32 -8.41 10.42 1.00
N VAL A 33 -8.77 9.83 -0.13
CA VAL A 33 -9.21 8.44 -0.22
C VAL A 33 -8.06 7.57 -0.74
N SER A 34 -7.80 6.43 -0.11
CA SER A 34 -6.81 5.47 -0.60
C SER A 34 -7.21 4.86 -1.94
N ARG A 35 -6.24 4.33 -2.68
CA ARG A 35 -6.52 3.67 -3.97
C ARG A 35 -7.45 2.47 -3.79
N ALA A 36 -7.24 1.68 -2.74
CA ALA A 36 -8.14 0.57 -2.37
C ALA A 36 -9.58 1.04 -2.11
N ALA A 37 -9.76 2.12 -1.34
CA ALA A 37 -11.09 2.65 -1.04
C ALA A 37 -11.78 3.21 -2.29
N ARG A 38 -11.04 3.87 -3.19
CA ARG A 38 -11.55 4.31 -4.50
C ARG A 38 -12.00 3.12 -5.35
N MET A 39 -11.15 2.10 -5.50
CA MET A 39 -11.49 0.88 -6.26
C MET A 39 -12.73 0.19 -5.69
N LYS A 40 -12.83 0.06 -4.37
CA LYS A 40 -14.02 -0.51 -3.70
C LYS A 40 -15.29 0.29 -4.00
N ARG A 41 -15.23 1.62 -3.95
CA ARG A 41 -16.36 2.51 -4.29
C ARG A 41 -16.79 2.33 -5.75
N ASP A 42 -15.82 2.16 -6.65
CA ASP A 42 -16.06 2.01 -8.09
C ASP A 42 -16.46 0.56 -8.46
N GLY A 43 -16.59 -0.34 -7.46
CA GLY A 43 -16.96 -1.75 -7.65
C GLY A 43 -15.88 -2.59 -8.33
N LEU A 44 -14.63 -2.14 -8.30
CA LEU A 44 -13.50 -2.83 -8.91
C LEU A 44 -12.88 -3.86 -7.95
N PRO A 45 -12.56 -5.08 -8.42
CA PRO A 45 -11.92 -6.08 -7.59
C PRO A 45 -10.48 -5.66 -7.28
N ILE A 46 -10.12 -5.69 -5.99
CA ILE A 46 -8.73 -5.53 -5.55
C ILE A 46 -8.02 -6.86 -5.79
N ARG A 47 -6.96 -6.84 -6.58
CA ARG A 47 -6.15 -8.01 -6.91
C ARG A 47 -4.76 -7.83 -6.32
N MET A 48 -4.20 -8.91 -5.78
CA MET A 48 -2.87 -8.90 -5.19
C MET A 48 -1.93 -9.78 -6.03
N PRO A 49 -0.62 -9.44 -6.09
CA PRO A 49 0.36 -10.34 -6.70
C PRO A 49 0.44 -11.68 -5.94
N PRO A 50 0.93 -12.76 -6.59
CA PRO A 50 1.14 -14.04 -5.92
C PRO A 50 2.02 -13.93 -4.67
N ASN A 51 1.60 -14.56 -3.58
CA ASN A 51 2.33 -14.60 -2.32
C ASN A 51 2.71 -16.05 -1.95
N PRO A 52 3.99 -16.46 -2.09
CA PRO A 52 4.40 -17.82 -1.79
C PRO A 52 4.44 -18.13 -0.28
N MET A 53 4.41 -17.11 0.59
CA MET A 53 4.42 -17.31 2.05
C MET A 53 3.41 -16.36 2.74
N PRO A 54 2.10 -16.66 2.65
CA PRO A 54 1.04 -15.85 3.26
C PRO A 54 1.28 -15.53 4.74
N HIS A 55 1.65 -16.54 5.52
CA HIS A 55 1.90 -16.44 6.95
C HIS A 55 2.97 -15.38 7.33
N VAL A 56 3.97 -15.13 6.47
CA VAL A 56 4.97 -14.08 6.75
C VAL A 56 4.37 -12.69 6.64
N VAL A 57 3.51 -12.46 5.64
CA VAL A 57 2.81 -11.17 5.51
C VAL A 57 1.73 -11.02 6.56
N GLU A 58 1.02 -12.09 6.92
CA GLU A 58 0.02 -12.08 7.99
C GLU A 58 0.65 -11.66 9.33
N ARG A 59 1.79 -12.27 9.71
CA ARG A 59 2.56 -11.85 10.90
C ARG A 59 3.01 -10.39 10.81
N LEU A 60 3.47 -9.94 9.65
CA LEU A 60 3.85 -8.54 9.44
C LEU A 60 2.66 -7.58 9.63
N MET A 61 1.48 -7.97 9.15
CA MET A 61 0.24 -7.21 9.33
C MET A 61 -0.22 -7.20 10.79
N GLU A 62 -0.08 -8.33 11.48
CA GLU A 62 -0.41 -8.45 12.90
C GLU A 62 0.49 -7.57 13.78
N ILE A 63 1.78 -7.46 13.46
CA ILE A 63 2.72 -6.55 14.12
C ILE A 63 2.36 -5.07 13.83
N GLY A 64 1.87 -4.77 12.62
CA GLY A 64 1.37 -3.45 12.25
C GLY A 64 1.94 -2.83 10.97
N LEU A 65 2.72 -3.56 10.16
CA LEU A 65 3.43 -3.14 8.92
C LEU A 65 4.45 -2.00 9.08
N THR A 66 4.19 -1.05 9.96
CA THR A 66 4.92 0.21 10.19
C THR A 66 4.80 0.59 11.67
N GLU A 67 5.65 1.50 12.12
CA GLU A 67 5.64 2.07 13.46
C GLU A 67 5.71 3.59 13.42
N PRO A 68 5.28 4.31 14.47
CA PRO A 68 5.54 5.73 14.60
C PRO A 68 7.05 6.02 14.61
N ALA A 69 7.50 6.98 13.81
CA ALA A 69 8.90 7.40 13.72
C ALA A 69 9.01 8.93 13.67
N GLY A 70 9.08 9.57 14.84
CA GLY A 70 9.17 11.02 14.96
C GLY A 70 7.95 11.73 14.37
N MET A 71 8.13 12.40 13.24
CA MET A 71 7.09 13.16 12.52
C MET A 71 6.37 12.34 11.42
N GLY A 72 6.56 11.03 11.39
CA GLY A 72 5.95 10.18 10.37
C GLY A 72 5.90 8.72 10.78
N ILE A 73 5.94 7.85 9.78
CA ILE A 73 5.99 6.40 9.97
C ILE A 73 7.36 5.87 9.60
N GLY A 74 7.74 4.77 10.24
CA GLY A 74 8.97 4.04 9.99
C GLY A 74 8.70 2.54 9.91
N PRO A 75 9.72 1.76 9.52
CA PRO A 75 9.61 0.31 9.49
C PRO A 75 9.57 -0.26 10.91
N ILE A 76 8.95 -1.44 11.07
CA ILE A 76 8.85 -2.12 12.36
C ILE A 76 10.25 -2.36 12.96
N SER A 77 10.38 -2.09 14.25
CA SER A 77 11.63 -2.22 14.98
C SER A 77 11.88 -3.67 15.37
N TRP A 78 13.15 -3.99 15.65
CA TRP A 78 13.51 -5.30 16.22
C TRP A 78 12.81 -5.57 17.55
N ARG A 79 12.53 -4.51 18.31
CA ARG A 79 11.82 -4.60 19.59
C ARG A 79 10.40 -5.07 19.38
N SER A 80 9.63 -4.48 18.46
CA SER A 80 8.24 -4.92 18.23
C SER A 80 8.16 -6.34 17.70
N ILE A 81 9.14 -6.78 16.89
CA ILE A 81 9.22 -8.18 16.47
C ILE A 81 9.47 -9.09 17.69
N ALA A 82 10.36 -8.70 18.61
CA ALA A 82 10.63 -9.45 19.83
C ALA A 82 9.41 -9.49 20.78
N ASP A 83 8.77 -8.33 20.98
CA ASP A 83 7.58 -8.19 21.82
C ASP A 83 6.40 -9.00 21.23
N TRP A 84 6.24 -9.03 19.91
CA TRP A 84 5.25 -9.87 19.24
C TRP A 84 5.53 -11.37 19.40
N GLN A 85 6.79 -11.82 19.27
CA GLN A 85 7.15 -13.22 19.54
C GLN A 85 6.85 -13.60 21.00
N GLN A 86 7.13 -12.70 21.95
CA GLN A 86 6.82 -12.92 23.37
C GLN A 86 5.31 -13.01 23.62
N ALA A 87 4.52 -12.14 23.00
CA ALA A 87 3.07 -12.10 23.18
C ALA A 87 2.35 -13.29 22.54
N THR A 88 2.84 -13.77 21.39
CA THR A 88 2.20 -14.85 20.63
C THR A 88 2.76 -16.24 20.92
N GLY A 89 3.98 -16.32 21.49
CA GLY A 89 4.71 -17.57 21.66
C GLY A 89 5.26 -18.15 20.35
N ILE A 90 5.15 -17.43 19.23
CA ILE A 90 5.71 -17.88 17.94
C ILE A 90 7.20 -17.54 17.91
N GLU A 91 8.04 -18.57 17.80
CA GLU A 91 9.48 -18.39 17.62
C GLU A 91 9.83 -18.23 16.14
N LEU A 92 10.45 -17.09 15.81
CA LEU A 92 10.95 -16.81 14.48
C LEU A 92 12.45 -17.08 14.41
N SER A 93 12.86 -17.72 13.32
CA SER A 93 14.28 -17.83 13.01
C SER A 93 14.90 -16.46 12.68
N ARG A 94 16.23 -16.38 12.80
CA ARG A 94 16.98 -15.15 12.54
C ARG A 94 16.76 -14.58 11.13
N TRP A 95 16.47 -15.42 10.14
CA TRP A 95 16.21 -14.97 8.77
C TRP A 95 14.77 -14.46 8.61
N GLU A 96 13.78 -15.06 9.28
CA GLU A 96 12.40 -14.57 9.28
C GLU A 96 12.30 -13.20 9.92
N VAL A 97 12.97 -12.99 11.05
CA VAL A 97 13.03 -11.68 11.72
C VAL A 97 13.60 -10.61 10.79
N ARG A 98 14.71 -10.93 10.08
CA ARG A 98 15.30 -10.03 9.08
C ARG A 98 14.36 -9.78 7.90
N LEU A 99 13.66 -10.82 7.43
CA LEU A 99 12.71 -10.74 6.33
C LEU A 99 11.52 -9.84 6.69
N LEU A 100 10.91 -10.02 7.86
CA LEU A 100 9.80 -9.18 8.32
C LEU A 100 10.19 -7.71 8.35
N ARG A 101 11.36 -7.40 8.92
CA ARG A 101 11.86 -6.03 8.95
C ARG A 101 12.14 -5.49 7.55
N GLN A 102 12.75 -6.28 6.67
CA GLN A 102 12.99 -5.87 5.29
C GLN A 102 11.68 -5.60 4.53
N LEU A 103 10.67 -6.44 4.69
CA LEU A 103 9.36 -6.24 4.07
C LEU A 103 8.67 -4.97 4.58
N SER A 104 8.82 -4.66 5.87
CA SER A 104 8.36 -3.39 6.43
C SER A 104 9.09 -2.17 5.84
N VAL A 105 10.41 -2.24 5.66
CA VAL A 105 11.19 -1.19 4.98
C VAL A 105 10.67 -0.95 3.57
N GLU A 106 10.44 -2.01 2.80
CA GLU A 106 9.91 -1.93 1.44
C GLU A 106 8.47 -1.38 1.40
N TYR A 107 7.64 -1.74 2.39
CA TYR A 107 6.30 -1.19 2.54
C TYR A 107 6.36 0.32 2.76
N VAL A 108 7.16 0.80 3.71
CA VAL A 108 7.29 2.24 4.01
C VAL A 108 7.86 3.01 2.82
N ALA A 109 8.90 2.49 2.18
CA ALA A 109 9.49 3.11 1.00
C ALA A 109 8.48 3.25 -0.15
N GLU A 110 7.68 2.21 -0.39
CA GLU A 110 6.61 2.29 -1.39
C GLU A 110 5.47 3.20 -0.95
N GLN A 111 5.12 3.24 0.33
CA GLN A 111 4.09 4.14 0.84
C GLN A 111 4.42 5.59 0.51
N HIS A 112 5.68 6.02 0.72
CA HIS A 112 6.17 7.34 0.35
C HIS A 112 6.14 7.59 -1.17
N ARG A 113 6.60 6.63 -1.98
CA ARG A 113 6.53 6.76 -3.45
C ARG A 113 5.09 6.90 -3.94
N ALA A 114 4.19 6.11 -3.36
CA ALA A 114 2.78 6.05 -3.72
C ALA A 114 1.99 7.29 -3.28
N GLU A 115 2.58 8.21 -2.51
CA GLU A 115 1.97 9.51 -2.25
C GLU A 115 1.85 10.33 -3.52
N SER A 116 2.71 10.13 -4.52
CA SER A 116 2.51 10.74 -5.84
C SER A 116 1.27 10.14 -6.52
N GLU A 117 0.34 10.99 -6.98
CA GLU A 117 -0.84 10.55 -7.75
C GLU A 117 -0.45 9.80 -9.03
N THR A 118 0.65 10.18 -9.66
CA THR A 118 1.15 9.58 -10.90
C THR A 118 2.01 8.33 -10.67
N CYS A 119 2.21 7.92 -9.41
CA CYS A 119 2.96 6.72 -9.08
C CYS A 119 2.26 5.47 -9.66
N PRO A 120 2.89 4.74 -10.61
CA PRO A 120 2.28 3.55 -11.20
C PRO A 120 2.21 2.41 -10.17
N PRO A 121 1.23 1.49 -10.30
CA PRO A 121 1.17 0.33 -9.41
C PRO A 121 2.39 -0.57 -9.62
N PRO A 122 3.02 -1.09 -8.54
CA PRO A 122 4.17 -2.00 -8.64
C PRO A 122 3.87 -3.31 -9.37
N TRP A 123 2.61 -3.71 -9.40
CA TRP A 123 2.12 -4.93 -10.05
C TRP A 123 0.78 -4.64 -10.73
N ARG A 124 0.55 -5.28 -11.87
CA ARG A 124 -0.72 -5.22 -12.60
C ARG A 124 -1.17 -6.63 -12.97
N ALA A 125 -2.44 -6.90 -12.70
CA ALA A 125 -3.14 -8.04 -13.29
C ALA A 125 -3.62 -7.70 -14.70
N GLU A 126 -4.16 -8.69 -15.41
CA GLU A 126 -4.81 -8.47 -16.69
C GLU A 126 -6.00 -7.52 -16.57
N VAL A 127 -6.15 -6.59 -17.50
CA VAL A 127 -7.23 -5.60 -17.46
C VAL A 127 -8.55 -6.28 -17.85
N THR A 128 -9.51 -6.21 -16.93
CA THR A 128 -10.87 -6.74 -17.14
C THR A 128 -11.69 -5.80 -18.02
N GLN A 129 -12.75 -6.33 -18.64
CA GLN A 129 -13.66 -5.51 -19.46
C GLN A 129 -14.26 -4.34 -18.67
N ARG A 130 -14.61 -4.58 -17.39
CA ARG A 130 -15.17 -3.55 -16.51
C ARG A 130 -14.21 -2.38 -16.26
N GLU A 131 -12.92 -2.67 -16.08
CA GLU A 131 -11.89 -1.64 -15.90
C GLU A 131 -11.71 -0.81 -17.18
N ARG A 132 -11.85 -1.43 -18.36
CA ARG A 132 -11.82 -0.71 -19.65
C ARG A 132 -13.02 0.22 -19.78
N GLU A 133 -14.23 -0.26 -19.51
CA GLU A 133 -15.46 0.54 -19.58
C GLU A 133 -15.39 1.78 -18.68
N ILE A 134 -14.94 1.61 -17.43
CA ILE A 134 -14.78 2.73 -16.49
C ILE A 134 -13.73 3.72 -17.00
N GLY A 135 -12.61 3.23 -17.52
CA GLY A 135 -11.57 4.07 -18.11
C GLY A 135 -12.07 4.86 -19.33
N GLU A 136 -12.81 4.22 -20.22
CA GLU A 136 -13.42 4.84 -21.40
C GLU A 136 -14.46 5.90 -21.02
N GLN A 137 -15.32 5.60 -20.03
CA GLN A 137 -16.28 6.57 -19.50
C GLN A 137 -15.58 7.79 -18.89
N GLN A 138 -14.51 7.58 -18.14
CA GLN A 138 -13.71 8.68 -17.57
C GLN A 138 -13.03 9.52 -18.66
N LEU A 139 -12.43 8.88 -19.67
CA LEU A 139 -11.82 9.57 -20.81
C LEU A 139 -12.86 10.40 -21.57
N ARG A 140 -14.05 9.85 -21.82
CA ARG A 140 -15.14 10.56 -22.48
C ARG A 140 -15.61 11.78 -21.67
N MET A 141 -15.74 11.67 -20.35
CA MET A 141 -16.08 12.82 -19.50
C MET A 141 -15.06 13.97 -19.58
N VAL A 142 -13.79 13.66 -19.84
CA VAL A 142 -12.71 14.66 -19.91
C VAL A 142 -12.54 15.23 -21.32
N LEU A 143 -12.76 14.40 -22.36
CA LEU A 143 -12.46 14.75 -23.75
C LEU A 143 -13.68 15.18 -24.59
N GLY A 144 -14.92 14.93 -24.11
CA GLY A 144 -16.17 15.25 -24.81
C GLY A 144 -16.68 14.13 -25.71
#